data_AF-A0A1G9J9Z8-F1
#
_entry.id   AF-A0A1G9J9Z8-F1
#
_cell.length_a   1.000
_cell.length_b   1.000
_cell.length_c   1.000
_cell.angle_alpha   90.00
_cell.angle_beta   90.00
_cell.angle_gamma   90.00
#
_symmetry.space_group_name_H-M   'P 1'
#
loop_
_entity.id
_entity.type
_entity.pdbx_description
1 polymer ?
#
loop_
_entity_poly.entity_id
_entity_poly.type
_entity_poly.pdbx_seq_one_letter_code
_entity_poly.pdbx_strand_id
1 'polypeptide(L)'
;MADTLNLLDQALDLGHKELKFLVAGEVEEAFQAAEQRGLYTTQALETKASVSLDDILSKLEKLKSLQGQLTTEAKKLHASVKADLGQAKKESVRFKGYLGVAKGTPIMKNRYIHKVG
;
A
#
# COMPACT_ATOMS: atom_id res chain seq x y z
N MET A 1 18.46 26.75 -15.87
CA MET A 1 19.09 25.67 -16.69
C MET A 1 19.37 24.42 -15.87
N ALA A 2 19.81 24.56 -14.61
CA ALA A 2 19.98 23.44 -13.67
C ALA A 2 18.65 22.94 -13.06
N ASP A 3 17.58 23.73 -13.15
CA ASP A 3 16.36 23.50 -12.35
C ASP A 3 15.59 22.24 -12.77
N THR A 4 15.45 21.98 -14.07
CA THR A 4 14.78 20.75 -14.56
C THR A 4 15.51 19.48 -14.13
N LEU A 5 16.85 19.44 -14.28
CA LEU A 5 17.63 18.26 -13.90
C LEU A 5 17.65 18.07 -12.38
N ASN A 6 17.75 19.16 -11.62
CA ASN A 6 17.67 19.13 -10.16
C ASN A 6 16.30 18.63 -9.68
N LEU A 7 15.20 19.07 -10.30
CA LEU A 7 13.86 18.59 -9.97
C LEU A 7 13.70 17.10 -10.27
N LEU A 8 14.26 16.61 -11.39
CA LEU A 8 14.25 15.17 -11.70
C LEU A 8 15.12 14.36 -10.74
N ASP A 9 16.25 14.90 -10.26
CA ASP A 9 17.05 14.23 -9.22
C ASP A 9 16.31 14.19 -7.88
N GLN A 10 15.66 15.28 -7.48
CA GLN A 10 14.83 15.31 -6.27
C GLN A 10 13.67 14.31 -6.37
N ALA A 11 13.06 14.18 -7.55
CA ALA A 11 12.02 13.17 -7.80
C ALA A 11 12.55 11.74 -7.67
N LEU A 12 13.79 11.47 -8.14
CA LEU A 12 14.44 10.18 -7.99
C LEU A 12 14.74 9.85 -6.52
N ASP A 13 15.30 10.81 -5.79
CA ASP A 13 15.59 10.66 -4.36
C ASP A 13 14.33 10.38 -3.55
N LEU A 14 13.24 11.09 -3.83
CA LEU A 14 11.94 10.84 -3.22
C LEU A 14 11.39 9.47 -3.58
N GLY A 15 11.51 9.03 -4.84
CA GLY A 15 11.06 7.69 -5.23
C GLY A 15 11.86 6.57 -4.55
N HIS A 16 13.15 6.78 -4.27
CA HIS A 16 13.93 5.84 -3.47
C HIS A 16 13.49 5.81 -1.99
N LYS A 17 13.08 6.96 -1.43
CA LYS A 17 12.48 7.02 -0.08
C LYS A 17 11.10 6.35 -0.04
N GLU A 18 10.25 6.63 -1.03
CA GLU A 18 8.94 5.97 -1.22
C GLU A 18 9.10 4.44 -1.23
N LEU A 19 10.09 3.93 -1.96
CA LEU A 19 10.37 2.49 -2.01
C LEU A 19 10.73 1.91 -0.64
N LYS A 20 11.54 2.64 0.15
CA LYS A 20 11.90 2.21 1.52
C LYS A 20 10.68 2.15 2.42
N PHE A 21 9.80 3.15 2.35
CA PHE A 21 8.56 3.17 3.12
C PHE A 21 7.61 2.03 2.73
N LEU A 22 7.47 1.76 1.44
CA LEU A 22 6.67 0.61 0.97
C LEU A 22 7.21 -0.72 1.49
N VAL A 23 8.53 -0.92 1.49
CA VAL A 23 9.16 -2.13 2.04
C VAL A 23 8.96 -2.23 3.55
N ALA A 24 9.00 -1.10 4.26
CA ALA A 24 8.74 -1.03 5.70
C ALA A 24 7.25 -1.19 6.07
N GLY A 25 6.34 -1.06 5.10
CA GLY A 25 4.89 -1.04 5.34
C GLY A 25 4.36 0.31 5.89
N GLU A 26 5.18 1.36 5.82
CA GLU A 26 4.87 2.73 6.21
C GLU A 26 4.06 3.42 5.10
N VAL A 27 2.75 3.13 5.05
CA VAL A 27 1.87 3.51 3.92
C VAL A 27 1.67 5.02 3.82
N GLU A 28 1.56 5.72 4.95
CA GLU A 28 1.30 7.17 4.98
C GLU A 28 2.52 7.95 4.48
N GLU A 29 3.70 7.59 4.97
CA GLU A 29 4.98 8.16 4.57
C GLU A 29 5.30 7.86 3.10
N ALA A 30 4.98 6.65 2.63
CA ALA A 30 5.06 6.30 1.22
C ALA A 30 4.15 7.19 0.35
N PHE A 31 2.91 7.45 0.80
CA PHE A 31 1.98 8.30 0.08
C PHE A 31 2.48 9.75 -0.02
N GLN A 32 2.94 10.33 1.09
CA GLN A 32 3.48 11.70 1.10
C GLN A 32 4.70 11.85 0.19
N ALA A 33 5.61 10.87 0.20
CA ALA A 33 6.76 10.83 -0.69
C ALA A 33 6.34 10.74 -2.18
N ALA A 34 5.30 9.95 -2.47
CA ALA A 34 4.76 9.81 -3.83
C ALA A 34 4.14 11.11 -4.35
N GLU A 35 3.37 11.83 -3.52
CA GLU A 35 2.79 13.13 -3.89
C GLU A 35 3.89 14.15 -4.22
N GLN A 36 4.88 14.29 -3.34
CA GLN A 36 5.99 15.22 -3.56
C GLN A 36 6.81 14.86 -4.80
N ARG A 37 7.06 13.57 -5.05
CA ARG A 37 7.72 13.10 -6.28
C ARG A 37 6.92 13.49 -7.52
N GLY A 38 5.60 13.32 -7.48
CA GLY A 38 4.69 13.69 -8.56
C GLY A 38 4.75 15.18 -8.89
N LEU A 39 4.81 16.03 -7.85
CA LEU A 39 4.96 17.48 -8.00
C LEU A 39 6.27 17.85 -8.70
N TYR A 40 7.41 17.34 -8.24
CA TYR A 40 8.71 17.65 -8.87
C TYR A 40 8.81 17.12 -10.29
N THR A 41 8.26 15.94 -10.57
CA THR A 41 8.23 15.38 -11.92
C THR A 41 7.39 16.26 -12.86
N THR A 42 6.21 16.70 -12.40
CA THR A 42 5.33 17.59 -13.18
C THR A 42 6.02 18.94 -13.44
N GLN A 43 6.57 19.57 -12.41
CA GLN A 43 7.29 20.84 -12.54
C GLN A 43 8.48 20.74 -13.49
N ALA A 44 9.23 19.63 -13.43
CA ALA A 44 10.34 19.39 -14.35
C ALA A 44 9.88 19.32 -15.81
N LEU A 45 8.76 18.62 -16.08
CA LEU A 45 8.23 18.44 -17.43
C LEU A 45 7.57 19.72 -17.99
N GLU A 46 6.98 20.55 -17.15
CA GLU A 46 6.40 21.83 -17.54
C GLU A 46 7.46 22.89 -17.83
N THR A 47 8.67 22.73 -17.26
CA THR A 47 9.77 23.66 -17.46
C THR A 47 10.34 23.50 -18.88
N LYS A 48 10.05 24.48 -19.75
CA LYS A 48 10.62 24.59 -21.11
C LYS A 48 12.07 25.09 -21.09
N ALA A 49 12.97 24.32 -20.47
CA ALA A 49 14.39 24.66 -20.42
C ALA A 49 15.16 24.03 -21.60
N SER A 50 16.11 24.78 -22.15
CA SER A 50 17.09 24.30 -23.13
C SER A 50 18.17 23.47 -22.43
N VAL A 51 17.83 22.25 -22.05
CA VAL A 51 18.74 21.27 -21.43
C VAL A 51 19.09 20.21 -22.46
N SER A 52 20.25 19.57 -22.29
CA SER A 52 20.61 18.36 -23.03
C SER A 52 19.48 17.33 -22.96
N LEU A 53 18.97 16.95 -24.13
CA LEU A 53 17.90 15.95 -24.25
C LEU A 53 18.34 14.60 -23.68
N ASP A 54 19.61 14.24 -23.87
CA ASP A 54 20.17 12.96 -23.41
C ASP A 54 20.19 12.87 -21.87
N ASP A 55 20.49 13.98 -21.18
CA ASP A 55 20.51 14.01 -19.71
C ASP A 55 19.10 13.88 -19.12
N ILE A 56 18.11 14.52 -19.76
CA ILE A 56 16.70 14.37 -19.39
C ILE A 56 16.26 12.93 -19.61
N LEU A 57 16.56 12.36 -20.79
CA LEU A 57 16.14 11.02 -21.16
C LEU A 57 16.71 9.99 -20.18
N SER A 58 17.99 10.10 -19.82
CA SER A 58 18.62 9.23 -18.82
C SER A 58 17.90 9.27 -17.46
N LYS A 59 17.49 10.45 -16.99
CA LYS A 59 16.76 10.57 -15.71
C LYS A 59 15.33 10.02 -15.80
N LEU A 60 14.65 10.21 -16.92
CA LEU A 60 13.31 9.66 -17.15
C LEU A 60 13.33 8.12 -17.22
N GLU A 61 14.37 7.53 -17.82
CA GLU A 61 14.55 6.08 -17.81
C GLU A 61 14.73 5.52 -16.40
N LYS A 62 15.51 6.22 -15.57
CA LYS A 62 15.66 5.86 -14.14
C LYS A 62 14.33 5.96 -13.40
N LEU A 63 13.56 7.03 -13.61
CA LEU A 63 12.23 7.19 -13.01
C LEU A 63 11.26 6.08 -13.45
N LYS A 64 11.30 5.69 -14.72
CA LYS A 64 10.49 4.58 -15.25
C LYS A 64 10.86 3.25 -14.59
N SER A 65 12.15 2.95 -14.46
CA SER A 65 12.62 1.75 -13.76
C SER A 65 12.16 1.74 -12.30
N LEU A 66 12.31 2.87 -11.62
CA LEU A 66 11.89 3.05 -10.23
C LEU A 66 10.37 2.86 -10.07
N GLN A 67 9.56 3.39 -10.98
CA GLN A 67 8.11 3.19 -11.00
C GLN A 67 7.73 1.70 -11.10
N GLY A 68 8.50 0.91 -11.85
CA GLY A 68 8.33 -0.54 -11.91
C GLY A 68 8.59 -1.23 -10.57
N GLN A 69 9.63 -0.81 -9.84
CA GLN A 69 9.96 -1.32 -8.51
C GLN A 69 8.88 -0.95 -7.49
N LEU A 70 8.47 0.32 -7.45
CA LEU A 70 7.40 0.83 -6.59
C LEU A 70 6.09 0.07 -6.80
N THR A 71 5.70 -0.15 -8.06
CA THR A 71 4.48 -0.92 -8.40
C THR A 71 4.56 -2.36 -7.89
N THR A 72 5.73 -2.97 -7.98
CA THR A 72 5.96 -4.34 -7.52
C THR A 72 5.84 -4.43 -6.00
N GLU A 73 6.51 -3.54 -5.27
CA GLU A 73 6.47 -3.53 -3.81
C GLU A 73 5.08 -3.15 -3.27
N ALA A 74 4.41 -2.17 -3.88
CA ALA A 74 3.03 -1.82 -3.50
C ALA A 74 2.07 -3.03 -3.65
N LYS A 75 2.21 -3.82 -4.72
CA LYS A 75 1.41 -5.05 -4.91
C LYS A 75 1.71 -6.10 -3.83
N LYS A 76 2.98 -6.28 -3.45
CA LYS A 76 3.37 -7.19 -2.37
C LYS A 76 2.80 -6.74 -1.04
N LEU A 77 2.95 -5.47 -0.69
CA LEU A 77 2.42 -4.90 0.55
C LEU A 77 0.89 -5.07 0.61
N HIS A 78 0.19 -4.72 -0.47
CA HIS A 78 -1.26 -4.90 -0.56
C HIS A 78 -1.68 -6.37 -0.37
N ALA A 79 -0.94 -7.32 -0.96
CA ALA A 79 -1.20 -8.75 -0.77
C ALA A 79 -0.98 -9.18 0.69
N SER A 80 0.06 -8.67 1.36
CA SER A 80 0.33 -8.92 2.78
C SER A 80 -0.80 -8.41 3.66
N VAL A 81 -1.15 -7.12 3.53
CA VAL A 81 -2.23 -6.49 4.30
C VAL A 81 -3.56 -7.22 4.11
N LYS A 82 -3.85 -7.67 2.87
CA LYS A 82 -5.05 -8.46 2.58
C LYS A 82 -5.04 -9.82 3.30
N ALA A 83 -3.89 -10.48 3.36
CA ALA A 83 -3.73 -11.75 4.08
C ALA A 83 -3.95 -11.55 5.58
N ASP A 84 -3.33 -10.53 6.18
CA ASP A 84 -3.46 -10.21 7.61
C ASP A 84 -4.89 -9.88 8.00
N LEU A 85 -5.58 -9.08 7.18
CA LEU A 85 -7.01 -8.78 7.37
C LEU A 85 -7.87 -10.05 7.28
N GLY A 86 -7.52 -10.96 6.36
CA GLY A 86 -8.16 -12.26 6.25
C GLY A 86 -7.97 -13.13 7.49
N GLN A 87 -6.77 -13.13 8.07
CA GLN A 87 -6.47 -13.85 9.31
C GLN A 87 -7.22 -13.25 10.51
N ALA A 88 -7.16 -11.93 10.69
CA ALA A 88 -7.86 -11.23 11.77
C ALA A 88 -9.38 -11.48 11.73
N LYS A 89 -9.99 -11.53 10.53
CA LYS A 89 -11.40 -11.89 10.37
C LYS A 89 -11.69 -13.32 10.81
N LYS A 90 -10.85 -14.29 10.44
CA LYS A 90 -10.99 -15.69 10.86
C LYS A 90 -10.87 -15.82 12.37
N GLU A 91 -9.92 -15.14 12.98
CA GLU A 91 -9.75 -15.13 14.44
C GLU A 91 -10.94 -14.50 15.16
N SER A 92 -11.48 -13.39 14.64
CA SER A 92 -12.70 -12.76 15.17
C SER A 92 -13.89 -13.73 15.15
N VAL A 93 -14.08 -14.48 14.05
CA VAL A 93 -15.11 -15.52 13.97
C VAL A 93 -14.86 -16.61 15.02
N ARG A 94 -13.62 -17.06 15.17
CA ARG A 94 -13.25 -18.08 16.16
C ARG A 94 -13.55 -17.61 17.59
N PHE A 95 -13.18 -16.37 17.94
CA PHE A 95 -13.49 -15.78 19.24
C PHE A 95 -14.99 -15.68 19.51
N LYS A 96 -15.80 -15.30 18.51
CA LYS A 96 -17.27 -15.33 18.63
C LYS A 96 -17.80 -16.74 18.88
N GLY A 97 -17.24 -17.75 18.22
CA GLY A 97 -17.56 -19.16 18.45
C GLY A 97 -17.28 -19.59 19.89
N TYR A 98 -16.10 -19.28 20.41
CA TYR A 98 -15.76 -19.57 21.82
C TYR A 98 -16.65 -18.81 22.81
N LEU A 99 -16.97 -17.55 22.54
CA LEU A 99 -17.89 -16.77 23.37
C LEU A 99 -19.30 -17.40 23.40
N GLY A 100 -19.77 -17.94 22.28
CA GLY A 100 -21.06 -18.63 22.19
C GLY A 100 -21.11 -19.95 22.98
N VAL A 101 -19.98 -20.66 23.07
CA VAL A 101 -19.82 -21.87 23.90
C VAL A 101 -19.71 -21.50 25.39
N ALA A 102 -18.89 -20.51 25.72
CA ALA A 102 -18.68 -20.05 27.10
C ALA A 102 -19.94 -19.41 27.72
N LYS A 103 -20.81 -18.79 26.92
CA LYS A 103 -22.08 -18.20 27.39
C LYS A 103 -23.21 -19.23 27.60
N GLY A 104 -22.94 -20.53 27.46
CA GLY A 104 -23.92 -21.58 27.79
C GLY A 104 -25.23 -21.40 27.03
N THR A 105 -25.17 -21.32 25.70
CA THR A 105 -26.40 -21.31 24.88
C THR A 105 -27.15 -22.61 25.14
N PRO A 106 -28.39 -22.62 25.65
CA PRO A 106 -29.07 -23.86 26.01
C PRO A 106 -29.30 -24.69 24.75
N ILE A 107 -28.70 -25.89 24.75
CA ILE A 107 -28.84 -26.88 23.69
C ILE A 107 -30.28 -27.40 23.74
N MET A 108 -31.05 -27.06 22.70
CA MET A 108 -32.38 -27.56 22.33
C MET A 108 -33.59 -27.13 23.19
N LYS A 109 -34.43 -26.24 22.63
CA LYS A 109 -35.88 -26.29 22.88
C LYS A 109 -36.44 -27.48 22.11
N ASN A 110 -36.55 -28.62 22.79
CA ASN A 110 -37.16 -29.83 22.27
C ASN A 110 -38.63 -29.54 21.89
N ARG A 111 -38.92 -29.39 20.59
CA ARG A 111 -40.25 -28.99 20.07
C ARG A 111 -41.28 -30.13 20.04
N TYR A 112 -40.94 -31.33 20.54
CA TYR A 112 -41.77 -32.53 20.39
C TYR A 112 -41.92 -33.43 21.64
N ILE A 113 -41.72 -32.92 22.86
CA ILE A 113 -42.13 -33.68 24.06
C ILE A 113 -43.57 -33.29 24.43
N HIS A 114 -44.55 -33.85 23.72
CA HIS A 114 -45.90 -33.98 24.25
C HIS A 114 -45.88 -35.11 25.28
N LYS A 115 -45.93 -34.76 26.57
CA LYS A 115 -46.09 -35.74 27.65
C LYS A 115 -47.54 -36.23 27.59
N VAL A 116 -47.74 -37.43 27.07
CA VAL A 116 -48.99 -38.18 27.22
C VAL A 116 -48.91 -38.85 28.60
N GLY A 117 -49.86 -38.54 29.47
CA GLY A 117 -49.95 -39.05 30.84
C GLY A 117 -51.04 -38.32 31.58
#